data_AF-A0A521Q7K6-F1
#
_entry.id   AF-A0A521Q7K6-F1
#
_cell.length_a   1.000
_cell.length_b   1.000
_cell.length_c   1.000
_cell.angle_alpha   90.00
_cell.angle_beta   90.00
_cell.angle_gamma   90.00
#
_symmetry.space_group_name_H-M   'P 1'
#
loop_
_entity.id
_entity.type
_entity.pdbx_description
1 polymer ?
#
loop_
_entity_poly.entity_id
_entity_poly.type
_entity_poly.pdbx_seq_one_letter_code
_entity_poly.pdbx_strand_id
1 'polypeptide(L)' 'MKRLEENDVPAAPLYNVAEVLSDPQVEHLGLVEEVEHPQVGKLKFVGPAVSFTNLSRE' A
#
# COMPACT_ATOMS: atom_id res chain seq x y z
N MET A 1 0.57 -21.06 -8.20
CA MET A 1 1.90 -20.45 -8.01
C MET A 1 3.01 -21.49 -7.92
N LYS A 2 2.87 -22.56 -7.12
CA LYS A 2 3.90 -23.61 -6.92
C LYS A 2 4.78 -23.99 -8.14
N ARG A 3 4.18 -24.31 -9.30
CA ARG A 3 4.95 -24.63 -10.53
C ARG A 3 5.82 -23.49 -11.05
N LEU A 4 5.39 -22.24 -10.89
CA LEU A 4 6.14 -21.05 -11.30
C LEU A 4 7.26 -20.75 -10.30
N GLU A 5 6.98 -20.88 -9.00
CA GLU A 5 7.96 -20.74 -7.92
C GLU A 5 9.10 -21.77 -8.04
N GLU A 6 8.77 -23.04 -8.32
CA GLU A 6 9.75 -24.12 -8.53
C GLU A 6 10.70 -23.88 -9.71
N ASN A 7 10.37 -22.96 -10.62
CA ASN A 7 11.15 -22.62 -11.80
C ASN A 7 11.66 -21.17 -11.76
N ASP A 8 11.66 -20.53 -10.59
CA ASP A 8 12.11 -19.15 -10.38
C ASP A 8 11.43 -18.12 -11.31
N VAL A 9 10.19 -18.40 -11.70
CA VAL A 9 9.41 -17.49 -12.55
C VAL A 9 8.77 -16.42 -11.67
N PRO A 10 9.05 -15.12 -11.89
CA PRO A 10 8.41 -14.05 -11.14
C PRO A 10 6.90 -14.04 -11.40
N ALA A 11 6.12 -14.22 -10.35
CA ALA A 11 4.67 -14.18 -10.42
C ALA A 11 4.11 -13.55 -9.14
N ALA A 12 3.02 -12.80 -9.28
CA ALA A 12 2.30 -12.19 -8.18
C ALA A 12 0.79 -12.37 -8.38
N PRO A 13 -0.01 -12.43 -7.30
CA PRO A 13 -1.46 -12.41 -7.40
C PRO A 13 -1.95 -11.09 -8.03
N LEU A 14 -3.06 -11.15 -8.76
CA LEU A 14 -3.75 -9.94 -9.21
C LEU A 14 -4.69 -9.48 -8.09
N TYR A 15 -4.44 -8.30 -7.55
CA TYR A 15 -5.30 -7.71 -6.53
C TYR A 15 -6.35 -6.77 -7.12
N ASN A 16 -7.51 -6.75 -6.47
CA ASN A 16 -8.44 -5.64 -6.56
C ASN A 16 -8.07 -4.54 -5.54
N VAL A 17 -8.79 -3.41 -5.59
CA VAL A 17 -8.49 -2.24 -4.75
C VAL A 17 -8.62 -2.54 -3.25
N ALA A 18 -9.61 -3.33 -2.84
CA ALA A 18 -9.76 -3.66 -1.43
C ALA A 18 -8.62 -4.57 -0.95
N GLU A 19 -8.23 -5.56 -1.75
CA GLU A 19 -7.15 -6.51 -1.44
C GLU A 19 -5.82 -5.81 -1.28
N VAL A 20 -5.44 -4.93 -2.21
CA VAL A 20 -4.16 -4.21 -2.14
C VAL A 20 -4.10 -3.26 -0.94
N LEU A 21 -5.21 -2.61 -0.57
CA LEU A 21 -5.24 -1.72 0.59
C LEU A 21 -5.14 -2.47 1.93
N SER A 22 -5.48 -3.76 1.96
CA SER A 22 -5.33 -4.65 3.12
C SER A 22 -4.06 -5.50 3.08
N ASP A 23 -3.18 -5.29 2.10
CA ASP A 23 -1.97 -6.10 1.97
C ASP A 23 -1.01 -5.82 3.15
N PRO A 24 -0.46 -6.85 3.81
CA PRO A 24 0.43 -6.67 4.97
C PRO A 24 1.64 -5.77 4.69
N GLN A 25 2.15 -5.77 3.46
CA GLN A 25 3.26 -4.91 3.07
C GLN A 25 2.82 -3.45 2.97
N VAL A 26 1.62 -3.19 2.45
CA VAL A 26 1.04 -1.84 2.35
C VAL A 26 0.83 -1.24 3.74
N GLU A 27 0.33 -2.03 4.69
CA GLU A 27 0.19 -1.64 6.09
C GLU A 27 1.55 -1.42 6.76
N HIS A 28 2.50 -2.35 6.59
CA HIS A 28 3.84 -2.26 7.17
C HIS A 28 4.59 -1.00 6.71
N LEU A 29 4.45 -0.63 5.43
CA LEU A 29 5.07 0.55 4.85
C LEU A 29 4.31 1.86 5.14
N GLY A 30 3.13 1.80 5.77
CA GLY A 30 2.33 2.97 6.08
C GLY A 30 1.94 3.78 4.84
N LEU A 31 1.59 3.09 3.74
CA LEU A 31 1.31 3.73 2.45
C LEU A 31 -0.08 4.37 2.37
N VAL A 32 -0.94 4.11 3.36
CA VAL A 32 -2.28 4.69 3.46
C VAL A 32 -2.30 5.65 4.65
N GLU A 33 -2.65 6.90 4.40
CA GLU A 33 -2.76 7.96 5.40
C GLU A 33 -4.22 8.36 5.63
N GLU A 34 -4.54 8.77 6.85
CA GLU A 34 -5.84 9.34 7.20
C GLU A 34 -5.76 10.87 7.16
N VAL A 35 -6.64 11.49 6.37
CA VAL A 35 -6.71 12.95 6.20
C VAL A 35 -8.08 13.44 6.65
N GLU A 36 -8.12 14.50 7.44
CA GLU A 36 -9.36 15.17 7.85
C GLU A 36 -9.77 16.20 6.79
N HIS A 37 -10.89 15.96 6.10
CA HIS A 37 -11.44 16.91 5.14
C HIS A 37 -12.51 17.79 5.82
N PRO A 38 -12.43 19.14 5.69
CA PRO A 38 -13.28 20.07 6.44
C PRO A 38 -14.79 19.91 6.22
N GLN A 39 -15.21 19.29 5.11
CA GLN A 39 -16.63 19.08 4.78
C GLN A 39 -17.12 17.64 4.92
N VAL A 40 -16.24 16.64 4.73
CA VAL A 40 -16.67 15.23 4.61
C VAL A 40 -16.07 14.34 5.71
N GLY A 41 -15.25 14.90 6.59
CA GLY A 41 -14.65 14.19 7.70
C GLY A 41 -13.39 13.42 7.30
N LYS A 42 -13.06 12.39 8.09
CA LYS A 42 -11.91 11.51 7.86
C LYS A 42 -12.02 10.71 6.58
N LEU A 43 -10.95 10.75 5.79
CA LEU A 43 -10.78 9.99 4.57
C LEU A 43 -9.45 9.23 4.60
N LYS A 44 -9.37 8.13 3.83
CA LYS A 44 -8.13 7.38 3.61
C LYS A 44 -7.59 7.67 2.23
N PHE A 45 -6.32 8.06 2.14
CA PHE A 45 -5.63 8.35 0.90
C PHE A 45 -4.36 7.53 0.76
N VAL A 46 -3.99 7.22 -0.49
CA VAL A 46 -2.69 6.62 -0.80
C VAL A 46 -1.65 7.73 -0.76
N GLY A 47 -0.69 7.58 0.14
CA GLY A 47 0.39 8.54 0.34
C GLY A 47 1.44 8.50 -0.79
N PRO A 48 2.52 9.29 -0.65
CA PRO A 48 3.56 9.37 -1.68
C PRO A 48 4.26 8.02 -1.90
N ALA A 49 4.54 7.70 -3.17
CA ALA A 49 5.20 6.46 -3.58
C ALA A 49 6.64 6.29 -3.06
N VAL A 50 7.25 7.38 -2.58
CA VAL A 50 8.61 7.39 -2.02
C VAL A 50 8.61 8.04 -0.65
N SER A 51 9.45 7.53 0.24
CA SER A 51 9.75 8.13 1.55
C SER A 51 11.23 8.47 1.63
N PHE A 52 11.55 9.50 2.41
CA PHE A 52 12.93 9.95 2.63
C PHE A 52 13.17 10.01 4.13
N THR A 53 14.30 9.46 4.59
CA THR A 53 14.64 9.38 6.02
C THR A 53 14.66 10.74 6.71
N ASN A 54 14.97 11.82 5.98
CA ASN A 54 15.10 13.17 6.52
C ASN A 54 13.93 14.10 6.12
N LEU A 55 12.83 13.56 5.60
CA LEU A 55 11.63 14.32 5.30
C LEU A 55 10.50 13.80 6.18
N SER A 56 10.12 14.58 7.20
CA SER A 56 8.99 14.25 8.05
C SER A 56 7.70 14.26 7.25
N ARG A 57 6.85 13.25 7.49
CA ARG A 57 5.47 13.19 7.05
C ARG A 57 4.63 13.66 8.25
N GLU A 58 4.38 14.96 8.35
CA GLU A 58 3.45 15.55 9.32
C GLU A 58 2.03 15.55 8.77
#